data_AF-A0A6J4VYV4-F1
#
_entry.id   AF-A0A6J4VYV4-F1
#
_cell.length_a   1.000
_cell.length_b   1.000
_cell.length_c   1.000
_cell.angle_alpha   90.00
_cell.angle_beta   90.00
_cell.angle_gamma   90.00
#
_symmetry.space_group_name_H-M   'P 1'
#
loop_
_entity.id
_entity.type
_entity.pdbx_description
1 polymer ?
#
loop_
_entity_poly.entity_id
_entity_poly.type
_entity_poly.pdbx_seq_one_letter_code
_entity_poly.pdbx_strand_id
1 'polypeptide(L)'
;MKAASGSLGALSARTFLEMLTLDEASGTLFFGLGAASTLIRLQGGKLASHTDLGADFDLDACGAQFSFWPHPESQLLPTLPSRYPDRQNLWPLPALSETPLLSTSETSLRALIARLTAETFNGALVLENATVQGLLLFQRGQLGGAAAEGDGQLRLGSAALRPLLHAPEAAALTLHALPEIVSASMLGWLLGLQVSDVGGLPKDFTGLELSATGARYHRAGNPYLHLPHPGEHAPVSPTPSFFVPGLYALCQSVPSLTLPTEPPGWERLRYGLTLRGRDALNPMTELSMRFQGEFGRAGRRALEGFRGDLNLEEAADALKLDLSELKTTVERLEAQGFIRPVSNPSPTPGGYTR
;
A
#
# COMPACT_ATOMS: atom_id res chain seq x y z
N MET A 1 -7.19 26.65 -2.55
CA MET A 1 -8.63 26.76 -2.22
C MET A 1 -8.99 25.60 -1.30
N LYS A 2 -9.88 25.80 -0.32
CA LYS A 2 -10.21 24.78 0.66
C LYS A 2 -11.29 23.85 0.08
N ALA A 3 -11.04 22.55 0.12
CA ALA A 3 -12.05 21.55 -0.24
C ALA A 3 -13.18 21.56 0.79
N ALA A 4 -14.41 21.27 0.33
CA ALA A 4 -15.54 21.02 1.22
C ALA A 4 -15.81 19.51 1.23
N SER A 5 -15.97 18.90 2.41
CA SER A 5 -16.26 17.47 2.54
C SER A 5 -17.17 17.23 3.73
N GLY A 6 -18.01 16.20 3.64
CA GLY A 6 -18.90 15.82 4.73
C GLY A 6 -19.95 14.81 4.31
N SER A 7 -20.96 14.62 5.17
CA SER A 7 -22.14 13.81 4.87
C SER A 7 -23.31 14.70 4.50
N LEU A 8 -24.09 14.31 3.49
CA LEU A 8 -25.34 15.00 3.13
C LEU A 8 -26.46 14.78 4.15
N GLY A 9 -26.35 13.77 5.03
CA GLY A 9 -27.39 13.45 6.01
C GLY A 9 -28.74 13.18 5.33
N ALA A 10 -29.75 14.03 5.60
CA ALA A 10 -31.08 13.90 5.00
C ALA A 10 -31.19 14.50 3.58
N LEU A 11 -30.20 15.28 3.12
CA LEU A 11 -30.17 15.84 1.77
C LEU A 11 -29.79 14.76 0.75
N SER A 12 -30.40 14.82 -0.44
CA SER A 12 -30.00 13.99 -1.58
C SER A 12 -28.82 14.62 -2.32
N ALA A 13 -28.07 13.79 -3.05
CA ALA A 13 -26.96 14.26 -3.89
C ALA A 13 -27.46 15.20 -5.01
N ARG A 14 -28.66 14.96 -5.55
CA ARG A 14 -29.32 15.83 -6.53
C ARG A 14 -29.55 17.23 -5.97
N THR A 15 -30.16 17.34 -4.79
CA THR A 15 -30.41 18.66 -4.16
C THR A 15 -29.11 19.38 -3.86
N PHE A 16 -28.06 18.66 -3.44
CA PHE A 16 -26.74 19.28 -3.25
C PHE A 16 -26.11 19.77 -4.56
N LEU A 17 -26.23 18.99 -5.63
CA LEU A 17 -25.79 19.39 -6.97
C LEU A 17 -26.56 20.61 -7.48
N GLU A 18 -27.87 20.68 -7.23
CA GLU A 18 -28.72 21.84 -7.55
C GLU A 18 -28.26 23.11 -6.82
N MET A 19 -27.87 23.00 -5.55
CA MET A 19 -27.30 24.14 -4.81
C MET A 19 -26.00 24.63 -5.43
N LEU A 20 -25.08 23.72 -5.79
CA LEU A 20 -23.82 24.09 -6.44
C LEU A 20 -24.02 24.67 -7.85
N THR A 21 -25.05 24.22 -8.56
CA THR A 21 -25.36 24.73 -9.90
C THR A 21 -26.01 26.12 -9.83
N LEU A 22 -26.85 26.39 -8.82
CA LEU A 22 -27.36 27.73 -8.51
C LEU A 22 -26.25 28.73 -8.15
N ASP A 23 -25.22 28.27 -7.45
CA ASP A 23 -24.05 29.08 -7.09
C ASP A 23 -23.03 29.27 -8.24
N GLU A 24 -23.37 28.80 -9.45
CA GLU A 24 -22.48 28.81 -10.62
C GLU A 24 -21.09 28.18 -10.36
N ALA A 25 -21.04 27.21 -9.43
CA ALA A 25 -19.78 26.65 -8.97
C ALA A 25 -19.05 25.89 -10.08
N SER A 26 -17.72 25.96 -10.06
CA SER A 26 -16.83 25.19 -10.94
C SER A 26 -15.89 24.33 -10.11
N GLY A 27 -15.74 23.06 -10.48
CA GLY A 27 -14.92 22.14 -9.73
C GLY A 27 -15.23 20.68 -9.96
N THR A 28 -14.63 19.83 -9.14
CA THR A 28 -14.87 18.38 -9.11
C THR A 28 -15.63 18.04 -7.85
N LEU A 29 -16.74 17.32 -8.02
CA LEU A 29 -17.60 16.82 -6.97
C LEU A 29 -17.53 15.30 -6.97
N PHE A 30 -17.30 14.72 -5.80
CA PHE A 30 -17.37 13.29 -5.55
C PHE A 30 -18.57 13.00 -4.65
N PHE A 31 -19.32 11.95 -4.97
CA PHE A 31 -20.28 11.35 -4.06
C PHE A 31 -19.96 9.88 -3.85
N GLY A 32 -20.15 9.40 -2.62
CA GLY A 32 -19.98 7.99 -2.26
C GLY A 32 -21.04 7.52 -1.27
N LEU A 33 -21.63 6.36 -1.54
CA LEU A 33 -22.60 5.68 -0.68
C LEU A 33 -22.42 4.16 -0.82
N GLY A 34 -21.77 3.55 0.18
CA GLY A 34 -21.41 2.13 0.12
C GLY A 34 -20.47 1.85 -1.06
N ALA A 35 -20.87 0.93 -1.95
CA ALA A 35 -20.13 0.58 -3.17
C ALA A 35 -20.44 1.48 -4.38
N ALA A 36 -21.50 2.29 -4.29
CA ALA A 36 -21.86 3.24 -5.34
C ALA A 36 -21.06 4.54 -5.15
N SER A 37 -20.46 5.04 -6.21
CA SER A 37 -19.73 6.31 -6.17
C SER A 37 -19.65 6.94 -7.55
N THR A 38 -19.64 8.27 -7.60
CA THR A 38 -19.59 9.02 -8.85
C THR A 38 -18.71 10.26 -8.73
N LEU A 39 -18.05 10.60 -9.83
CA LEU A 39 -17.36 11.86 -10.06
C LEU A 39 -18.14 12.73 -11.03
N ILE A 40 -18.35 13.98 -10.63
CA ILE A 40 -19.04 15.01 -11.39
C ILE A 40 -18.09 16.19 -11.58
N ARG A 41 -17.93 16.65 -12.81
CA ARG A 41 -17.27 17.93 -13.11
C ARG A 41 -18.34 18.99 -13.32
N LEU A 42 -18.23 20.09 -12.59
CA LEU A 42 -19.04 21.29 -12.75
C LEU A 42 -18.23 22.38 -13.46
N GLN A 43 -18.87 23.06 -14.40
CA GLN A 43 -18.33 24.21 -15.13
C GLN A 43 -19.37 25.32 -15.16
N GLY A 44 -19.14 26.41 -14.42
CA GLY A 44 -20.05 27.54 -14.30
C GLY A 44 -21.47 27.12 -13.90
N GLY A 45 -21.59 26.22 -12.92
CA GLY A 45 -22.87 25.66 -12.51
C GLY A 45 -23.55 24.73 -13.51
N LYS A 46 -22.83 24.22 -14.51
CA LYS A 46 -23.35 23.20 -15.44
C LYS A 46 -22.62 21.88 -15.26
N LEU A 47 -23.37 20.79 -15.36
CA LEU A 47 -22.80 19.44 -15.41
C LEU A 47 -21.99 19.28 -16.70
N ALA A 48 -20.68 19.19 -16.58
CA ALA A 48 -19.77 19.14 -17.71
C ALA A 48 -19.29 17.71 -18.03
N SER A 49 -19.17 16.86 -17.02
CA SER A 49 -18.97 15.41 -17.18
C SER A 49 -19.42 14.65 -15.93
N HIS A 50 -19.76 13.38 -16.11
CA HIS A 50 -20.19 12.45 -15.06
C HIS A 50 -19.53 11.09 -15.28
N THR A 51 -19.05 10.45 -14.23
CA THR A 51 -18.45 9.12 -14.31
C THR A 51 -18.68 8.33 -13.03
N ASP A 52 -19.46 7.26 -13.13
CA ASP A 52 -19.61 6.29 -12.05
C ASP A 52 -18.33 5.47 -11.89
N LEU A 53 -17.87 5.36 -10.65
CA LEU A 53 -16.63 4.68 -10.27
C LEU A 53 -16.88 3.28 -9.67
N GLY A 54 -18.01 2.67 -9.97
CA GLY A 54 -18.39 1.37 -9.43
C GLY A 54 -19.80 1.00 -9.84
N ALA A 55 -20.62 0.64 -8.85
CA ALA A 55 -22.07 0.55 -9.06
C ALA A 55 -22.65 1.93 -9.37
N ASP A 56 -23.72 1.95 -10.16
CA ASP A 56 -24.44 3.17 -10.54
C ASP A 56 -24.85 3.95 -9.28
N PHE A 57 -24.54 5.25 -9.27
CA PHE A 57 -24.87 6.11 -8.14
C PHE A 57 -26.25 6.75 -8.34
N ASP A 58 -27.17 6.49 -7.40
CA ASP A 58 -28.47 7.15 -7.39
C ASP A 58 -28.36 8.56 -6.79
N LEU A 59 -28.55 9.59 -7.62
CA LEU A 59 -28.51 10.99 -7.18
C LEU A 59 -29.64 11.34 -6.20
N ASP A 60 -30.72 10.57 -6.18
CA ASP A 60 -31.84 10.79 -5.28
C ASP A 60 -31.62 10.12 -3.90
N ALA A 61 -30.54 9.34 -3.74
CA ALA A 61 -30.17 8.75 -2.46
C ALA A 61 -29.71 9.80 -1.44
N CYS A 62 -30.19 9.65 -0.19
CA CYS A 62 -29.76 10.44 0.95
C CYS A 62 -28.57 9.78 1.68
N GLY A 63 -27.87 10.56 2.50
CA GLY A 63 -26.82 10.06 3.40
C GLY A 63 -25.46 9.85 2.74
N ALA A 64 -25.32 10.19 1.46
CA ALA A 64 -24.05 10.09 0.76
C ALA A 64 -22.97 10.96 1.42
N GLN A 65 -21.74 10.45 1.41
CA GLN A 65 -20.56 11.26 1.66
C GLN A 65 -20.27 12.07 0.39
N PHE A 66 -19.89 13.32 0.56
CA PHE A 66 -19.50 14.19 -0.55
C PHE A 66 -18.14 14.79 -0.30
N SER A 67 -17.49 15.16 -1.39
CA SER A 67 -16.36 16.07 -1.34
C SER A 67 -16.29 16.91 -2.62
N PHE A 68 -16.07 18.22 -2.46
CA PHE A 68 -16.06 19.20 -3.54
C PHE A 68 -14.76 19.98 -3.55
N TRP A 69 -14.11 20.01 -4.71
CA TRP A 69 -12.85 20.70 -4.96
C TRP A 69 -13.06 21.76 -6.05
N PRO A 70 -13.11 23.04 -5.66
CA PRO A 70 -13.22 24.11 -6.64
C PRO A 70 -11.93 24.24 -7.45
N HIS A 71 -12.07 24.36 -8.76
CA HIS A 71 -10.96 24.62 -9.68
C HIS A 71 -11.44 25.37 -10.93
N PRO A 72 -10.54 26.01 -11.69
CA PRO A 72 -10.90 26.76 -12.89
C PRO A 72 -11.59 25.89 -13.94
N GLU A 73 -12.40 26.54 -14.77
CA GLU A 73 -13.11 25.91 -15.90
C GLU A 73 -12.19 25.36 -16.98
N SER A 74 -10.96 25.86 -17.06
CA SER A 74 -9.95 25.40 -18.02
C SER A 74 -9.56 23.94 -17.83
N GLN A 75 -9.89 23.35 -16.67
CA GLN A 75 -9.60 21.97 -16.36
C GLN A 75 -10.60 21.03 -17.05
N LEU A 76 -10.12 20.25 -18.02
CA LEU A 76 -10.94 19.38 -18.86
C LEU A 76 -11.36 18.07 -18.19
N LEU A 77 -10.59 17.60 -17.20
CA LEU A 77 -10.84 16.36 -16.47
C LEU A 77 -11.25 16.66 -15.02
N PRO A 78 -12.10 15.81 -14.40
CA PRO A 78 -12.24 15.79 -12.95
C PRO A 78 -10.85 15.75 -12.30
N THR A 79 -10.62 16.66 -11.35
CA THR A 79 -9.32 16.88 -10.74
C THR A 79 -9.43 16.90 -9.23
N LEU A 80 -8.68 16.00 -8.60
CA LEU A 80 -8.58 15.89 -7.15
C LEU A 80 -7.13 16.12 -6.72
N PRO A 81 -6.87 16.75 -5.57
CA PRO A 81 -5.54 16.80 -5.02
C PRO A 81 -5.10 15.41 -4.54
N SER A 82 -3.80 15.21 -4.50
CA SER A 82 -3.22 14.13 -3.70
C SER A 82 -3.56 14.31 -2.23
N ARG A 83 -3.88 13.23 -1.52
CA ARG A 83 -3.99 13.27 -0.06
C ARG A 83 -2.63 13.46 0.61
N TYR A 84 -1.58 12.87 0.05
CA TYR A 84 -0.23 12.88 0.62
C TYR A 84 0.77 13.40 -0.43
N PRO A 85 0.72 14.71 -0.74
CA PRO A 85 1.48 15.29 -1.84
C PRO A 85 3.00 15.11 -1.68
N ASP A 86 3.50 15.20 -0.45
CA ASP A 86 4.94 15.16 -0.17
C ASP A 86 5.50 13.73 -0.06
N ARG A 87 4.69 12.71 -0.40
CA ARG A 87 5.00 11.30 -0.13
C ARG A 87 5.05 10.49 -1.41
N GLN A 88 6.25 10.06 -1.80
CA GLN A 88 6.50 9.33 -3.04
C GLN A 88 5.60 8.11 -3.25
N ASN A 89 5.22 7.41 -2.18
CA ASN A 89 4.46 6.14 -2.25
C ASN A 89 3.00 6.29 -1.82
N LEU A 90 2.55 7.52 -1.56
CA LEU A 90 1.16 7.81 -1.21
C LEU A 90 0.55 8.90 -2.10
N TRP A 91 1.36 9.64 -2.86
CA TRP A 91 0.87 10.79 -3.61
C TRP A 91 -0.21 10.45 -4.67
N PRO A 92 -0.24 9.27 -5.31
CA PRO A 92 -1.33 8.93 -6.20
C PRO A 92 -2.65 8.63 -5.47
N LEU A 93 -2.69 8.60 -4.13
CA LEU A 93 -3.95 8.48 -3.39
C LEU A 93 -4.76 9.77 -3.56
N PRO A 94 -5.95 9.73 -4.19
CA PRO A 94 -6.80 10.91 -4.30
C PRO A 94 -7.33 11.28 -2.92
N ALA A 95 -7.43 12.58 -2.65
CA ALA A 95 -8.21 13.06 -1.52
C ALA A 95 -9.68 12.74 -1.78
N LEU A 96 -10.19 11.66 -1.22
CA LEU A 96 -11.60 11.27 -1.20
C LEU A 96 -12.11 11.27 0.26
N SER A 97 -13.37 10.90 0.47
CA SER A 97 -13.98 10.79 1.79
C SER A 97 -13.14 9.92 2.74
N GLU A 98 -12.92 10.42 3.95
CA GLU A 98 -12.12 9.75 4.97
C GLU A 98 -12.90 9.53 6.26
N THR A 99 -12.59 8.44 6.95
CA THR A 99 -13.14 8.12 8.26
C THR A 99 -11.98 7.98 9.25
N PRO A 100 -11.78 8.96 10.15
CA PRO A 100 -10.82 8.80 11.22
C PRO A 100 -11.24 7.65 12.14
N LEU A 101 -10.27 6.86 12.59
CA LEU A 101 -10.46 5.77 13.52
C LEU A 101 -9.74 6.05 14.84
N LEU A 102 -10.04 5.22 15.84
CA LEU A 102 -9.25 5.12 17.06
C LEU A 102 -7.80 4.76 16.72
N SER A 103 -6.88 5.26 17.53
CA SER A 103 -5.43 5.06 17.35
C SER A 103 -5.00 3.60 17.57
N THR A 104 -3.77 3.25 17.16
CA THR A 104 -3.22 1.90 17.44
C THR A 104 -2.99 1.61 18.92
N SER A 105 -2.98 2.62 19.81
CA SER A 105 -3.00 2.42 21.26
C SER A 105 -4.34 1.91 21.80
N GLU A 106 -5.43 2.18 21.07
CA GLU A 106 -6.79 1.86 21.49
C GLU A 106 -7.38 0.70 20.66
N THR A 107 -6.85 0.47 19.46
CA THR A 107 -7.31 -0.56 18.53
C THR A 107 -6.15 -1.41 18.03
N SER A 108 -6.27 -2.72 18.17
CA SER A 108 -5.33 -3.66 17.54
C SER A 108 -5.43 -3.59 16.02
N LEU A 109 -4.32 -3.23 15.35
CA LEU A 109 -4.25 -3.21 13.89
C LEU A 109 -4.62 -4.57 13.28
N ARG A 110 -4.20 -5.68 13.91
CA ARG A 110 -4.58 -7.03 13.45
C ARG A 110 -6.09 -7.27 13.51
N ALA A 111 -6.72 -6.86 14.61
CA ALA A 111 -8.17 -6.98 14.76
C ALA A 111 -8.91 -6.09 13.75
N LEU A 112 -8.39 -4.89 13.49
CA LEU A 112 -8.93 -3.99 12.47
C LEU A 112 -8.82 -4.61 11.07
N ILE A 113 -7.65 -5.15 10.68
CA ILE A 113 -7.48 -5.82 9.39
C ILE A 113 -8.46 -6.99 9.26
N ALA A 114 -8.59 -7.84 10.29
CA ALA A 114 -9.53 -8.95 10.29
C ALA A 114 -10.99 -8.48 10.13
N ARG A 115 -11.38 -7.38 10.79
CA ARG A 115 -12.71 -6.78 10.63
C ARG A 115 -12.94 -6.28 9.21
N LEU A 116 -11.99 -5.53 8.63
CA LEU A 116 -12.08 -5.02 7.26
C LEU A 116 -12.17 -6.17 6.23
N THR A 117 -11.47 -7.27 6.49
CA THR A 117 -11.60 -8.49 5.69
C THR A 117 -13.01 -9.10 5.78
N ALA A 118 -13.57 -9.22 6.98
CA ALA A 118 -14.92 -9.74 7.18
C ALA A 118 -16.00 -8.83 6.56
N GLU A 119 -15.80 -7.52 6.59
CA GLU A 119 -16.70 -6.52 6.00
C GLU A 119 -16.54 -6.38 4.47
N THR A 120 -15.64 -7.15 3.84
CA THR A 120 -15.32 -7.05 2.41
C THR A 120 -14.91 -5.64 1.98
N PHE A 121 -14.24 -4.91 2.89
CA PHE A 121 -13.88 -3.50 2.68
C PHE A 121 -13.05 -3.30 1.41
N ASN A 122 -13.30 -2.20 0.70
CA ASN A 122 -12.55 -1.78 -0.47
C ASN A 122 -12.02 -0.36 -0.28
N GLY A 123 -10.70 -0.20 -0.34
CA GLY A 123 -10.09 1.10 -0.08
C GLY A 123 -8.69 1.03 0.50
N ALA A 124 -8.31 2.09 1.20
CA ALA A 124 -7.02 2.22 1.85
C ALA A 124 -7.20 2.40 3.36
N LEU A 125 -6.37 1.73 4.15
CA LEU A 125 -6.12 2.08 5.55
C LEU A 125 -4.75 2.76 5.62
N VAL A 126 -4.74 4.00 6.09
CA VAL A 126 -3.52 4.78 6.28
C VAL A 126 -3.19 4.81 7.75
N LEU A 127 -1.90 4.63 8.05
CA LEU A 127 -1.32 4.69 9.39
C LEU A 127 -0.29 5.80 9.44
N GLU A 128 -0.38 6.69 10.42
CA GLU A 128 0.56 7.79 10.57
C GLU A 128 1.00 7.94 12.03
N ASN A 129 2.30 7.86 12.28
CA ASN A 129 2.92 8.36 13.51
C ASN A 129 4.19 9.17 13.18
N ALA A 130 4.98 9.54 14.19
CA ALA A 130 6.17 10.37 13.96
C ALA A 130 7.31 9.63 13.26
N THR A 131 7.31 8.30 13.25
CA THR A 131 8.42 7.45 12.81
C THR A 131 8.13 6.66 11.54
N VAL A 132 6.87 6.30 11.31
CA VAL A 132 6.41 5.42 10.25
C VAL A 132 5.10 5.94 9.68
N GLN A 133 5.02 5.98 8.35
CA GLN A 133 3.80 6.14 7.60
C GLN A 133 3.50 4.85 6.84
N GLY A 134 2.23 4.46 6.81
CA GLY A 134 1.79 3.20 6.26
C GLY A 134 0.57 3.32 5.37
N LEU A 135 0.52 2.51 4.33
CA LEU A 135 -0.65 2.30 3.49
C LEU A 135 -0.91 0.82 3.35
N LEU A 136 -2.13 0.41 3.67
CA LEU A 136 -2.65 -0.93 3.39
C LEU A 136 -3.79 -0.79 2.37
N LEU A 137 -3.68 -1.50 1.25
CA LEU A 137 -4.70 -1.49 0.20
C LEU A 137 -5.54 -2.76 0.27
N PHE A 138 -6.85 -2.56 0.35
CA PHE A 138 -7.86 -3.61 0.41
C PHE A 138 -8.68 -3.64 -0.87
N GLN A 139 -8.90 -4.84 -1.39
CA GLN A 139 -9.85 -5.11 -2.45
C GLN A 139 -10.80 -6.21 -2.03
N ARG A 140 -12.08 -5.89 -1.86
CA ARG A 140 -13.13 -6.82 -1.40
C ARG A 140 -12.73 -7.59 -0.14
N GLY A 141 -12.15 -6.89 0.83
CA GLY A 141 -11.65 -7.43 2.09
C GLY A 141 -10.28 -8.11 2.03
N GLN A 142 -9.73 -8.35 0.84
CA GLN A 142 -8.38 -8.91 0.69
C GLN A 142 -7.33 -7.81 0.82
N LEU A 143 -6.36 -8.01 1.72
CA LEU A 143 -5.19 -7.15 1.83
C LEU A 143 -4.23 -7.47 0.69
N GLY A 144 -4.28 -6.69 -0.39
CA GLY A 144 -3.49 -6.95 -1.60
C GLY A 144 -2.12 -6.30 -1.60
N GLY A 145 -1.96 -5.20 -0.86
CA GLY A 145 -0.78 -4.38 -0.93
C GLY A 145 -0.52 -3.66 0.39
N ALA A 146 0.76 -3.49 0.70
CA ALA A 146 1.21 -2.74 1.86
C ALA A 146 2.45 -1.93 1.49
N ALA A 147 2.54 -0.71 2.01
CA ALA A 147 3.74 0.10 1.97
C ALA A 147 3.97 0.74 3.34
N ALA A 148 5.23 0.82 3.74
CA ALA A 148 5.65 1.48 4.96
C ALA A 148 6.88 2.33 4.65
N GLU A 149 6.83 3.59 5.02
CA GLU A 149 7.94 4.53 4.91
C GLU A 149 8.34 4.95 6.32
N GLY A 150 9.58 4.65 6.71
CA GLY A 150 10.13 4.98 8.03
C GLY A 150 11.65 4.83 8.03
N ASP A 151 12.34 5.63 8.85
CA ASP A 151 13.81 5.69 8.91
C ASP A 151 14.48 5.96 7.54
N GLY A 152 13.81 6.71 6.66
CA GLY A 152 14.28 7.00 5.30
C GLY A 152 14.25 5.81 4.35
N GLN A 153 13.63 4.70 4.74
CA GLN A 153 13.48 3.50 3.92
C GLN A 153 12.02 3.24 3.56
N LEU A 154 11.80 2.93 2.28
CA LEU A 154 10.53 2.39 1.79
C LEU A 154 10.57 0.87 1.83
N ARG A 155 9.57 0.28 2.48
CA ARG A 155 9.30 -1.16 2.47
C ARG A 155 7.96 -1.39 1.79
N LEU A 156 7.87 -2.44 0.98
CA LEU A 156 6.66 -2.83 0.24
C LEU A 156 6.24 -4.26 0.58
N GLY A 157 4.98 -4.60 0.30
CA GLY A 157 4.43 -5.95 0.46
C GLY A 157 4.55 -6.47 1.90
N SER A 158 4.94 -7.74 2.05
CA SER A 158 5.04 -8.37 3.38
C SER A 158 6.08 -7.71 4.29
N ALA A 159 7.14 -7.10 3.71
CA ALA A 159 8.15 -6.37 4.46
C ALA A 159 7.61 -5.09 5.10
N ALA A 160 6.60 -4.46 4.49
CA ALA A 160 5.93 -3.28 5.04
C ALA A 160 5.06 -3.60 6.26
N LEU A 161 4.52 -4.82 6.38
CA LEU A 161 3.57 -5.14 7.45
C LEU A 161 4.21 -5.16 8.84
N ARG A 162 5.47 -5.57 8.95
CA ARG A 162 6.17 -5.66 10.23
C ARG A 162 6.31 -4.30 10.95
N PRO A 163 6.91 -3.26 10.33
CA PRO A 163 7.00 -1.95 10.99
C PRO A 163 5.62 -1.35 11.29
N LEU A 164 4.59 -1.65 10.50
CA LEU A 164 3.23 -1.16 10.76
C LEU A 164 2.54 -1.87 11.93
N LEU A 165 2.71 -3.19 12.05
CA LEU A 165 2.12 -3.99 13.12
C LEU A 165 2.83 -3.83 14.46
N HIS A 166 4.08 -3.35 14.43
CA HIS A 166 4.96 -3.27 15.59
C HIS A 166 5.52 -1.86 15.81
N ALA A 167 4.85 -0.84 15.28
CA ALA A 167 5.22 0.54 15.50
C ALA A 167 5.25 0.84 17.02
N PRO A 168 6.34 1.43 17.55
CA PRO A 168 6.50 1.67 18.98
C PRO A 168 5.56 2.76 19.50
N GLU A 169 5.14 3.67 18.62
CA GLU A 169 4.25 4.78 18.92
C GLU A 169 2.85 4.51 18.42
N ALA A 170 1.86 5.06 19.15
CA ALA A 170 0.48 5.10 18.69
C ALA A 170 0.41 5.81 17.34
N ALA A 171 -0.15 5.13 16.34
CA ALA A 171 -0.40 5.69 15.03
C ALA A 171 -1.86 6.11 14.92
N ALA A 172 -2.08 7.29 14.32
CA ALA A 172 -3.38 7.69 13.82
C ALA A 172 -3.78 6.75 12.68
N LEU A 173 -5.02 6.29 12.73
CA LEU A 173 -5.59 5.38 11.75
C LEU A 173 -6.67 6.13 10.97
N THR A 174 -6.57 6.13 9.64
CA THR A 174 -7.55 6.77 8.77
C THR A 174 -7.98 5.78 7.68
N LEU A 175 -9.28 5.53 7.59
CA LEU A 175 -9.86 4.75 6.50
C LEU A 175 -10.26 5.67 5.36
N HIS A 176 -9.83 5.30 4.15
CA HIS A 176 -10.26 5.92 2.91
C HIS A 176 -11.06 4.88 2.14
N ALA A 177 -12.38 5.03 2.11
CA ALA A 177 -13.21 4.22 1.22
C ALA A 177 -12.92 4.65 -0.22
N LEU A 178 -12.43 3.72 -1.04
CA LEU A 178 -12.12 4.01 -2.44
C LEU A 178 -13.04 3.21 -3.34
N PRO A 179 -13.40 3.77 -4.51
CA PRO A 179 -14.04 2.98 -5.55
C PRO A 179 -13.13 1.84 -6.03
N GLU A 180 -13.69 0.70 -6.45
CA GLU A 180 -12.91 -0.51 -6.79
C GLU A 180 -11.88 -0.27 -7.89
N ILE A 181 -12.24 0.50 -8.91
CA ILE A 181 -11.31 0.83 -10.00
C ILE A 181 -10.13 1.67 -9.52
N VAL A 182 -10.33 2.53 -8.52
CA VAL A 182 -9.27 3.37 -7.93
C VAL A 182 -8.37 2.51 -7.05
N SER A 183 -8.93 1.70 -6.14
CA SER A 183 -8.15 0.81 -5.28
C SER A 183 -7.32 -0.20 -6.08
N ALA A 184 -7.90 -0.80 -7.13
CA ALA A 184 -7.22 -1.76 -7.98
C ALA A 184 -6.07 -1.11 -8.78
N SER A 185 -6.26 0.10 -9.30
CA SER A 185 -5.21 0.85 -10.01
C SER A 185 -4.05 1.23 -9.07
N MET A 186 -4.37 1.65 -7.85
CA MET A 186 -3.36 1.91 -6.81
C MET A 186 -2.60 0.66 -6.42
N LEU A 187 -3.29 -0.48 -6.30
CA LEU A 187 -2.65 -1.76 -6.00
C LEU A 187 -1.67 -2.16 -7.11
N GLY A 188 -2.07 -1.97 -8.36
CA GLY A 188 -1.21 -2.19 -9.53
C GLY A 188 0.08 -1.39 -9.46
N TRP A 189 -0.03 -0.12 -9.10
CA TRP A 189 1.12 0.75 -8.87
C TRP A 189 1.99 0.30 -7.70
N LEU A 190 1.38 0.00 -6.54
CA LEU A 190 2.10 -0.44 -5.34
C LEU A 190 2.88 -1.74 -5.55
N LEU A 191 2.34 -2.64 -6.37
CA LEU A 191 2.96 -3.91 -6.75
C LEU A 191 3.95 -3.77 -7.92
N GLY A 192 4.12 -2.57 -8.49
CA GLY A 192 5.02 -2.34 -9.61
C GLY A 192 4.59 -3.05 -10.91
N LEU A 193 3.29 -3.28 -11.12
CA LEU A 193 2.76 -3.97 -12.31
C LEU A 193 2.73 -3.04 -13.52
N GLN A 194 3.91 -2.74 -14.05
CA GLN A 194 4.08 -1.82 -15.15
C GLN A 194 3.83 -2.49 -16.52
N VAL A 195 3.16 -1.77 -17.42
CA VAL A 195 3.06 -2.14 -18.84
C VAL A 195 4.39 -1.83 -19.52
N SER A 196 5.02 -2.84 -20.13
CA SER A 196 6.22 -2.63 -20.95
C SER A 196 5.82 -2.02 -22.30
N ASP A 197 6.38 -0.85 -22.63
CA ASP A 197 6.06 -0.02 -23.81
C ASP A 197 6.56 -0.60 -25.16
N VAL A 198 6.71 -1.93 -25.29
CA VAL A 198 7.32 -2.54 -26.49
C VAL A 198 6.36 -2.56 -27.71
N GLY A 199 5.21 -1.88 -27.63
CA GLY A 199 4.24 -1.78 -28.73
C GLY A 199 3.16 -0.71 -28.57
N GLY A 200 3.36 0.25 -27.67
CA GLY A 200 2.35 1.24 -27.29
C GLY A 200 1.32 0.72 -26.28
N LEU A 201 0.60 1.66 -25.67
CA LEU A 201 -0.44 1.37 -24.67
C LEU A 201 -1.65 0.67 -25.32
N PRO A 202 -2.23 -0.37 -24.69
CA PRO A 202 -3.48 -0.95 -25.15
C PRO A 202 -4.60 0.10 -25.28
N LYS A 203 -5.41 0.03 -26.34
CA LYS A 203 -6.52 0.97 -26.59
C LYS A 203 -7.58 0.94 -25.50
N ASP A 204 -7.69 -0.16 -24.78
CA ASP A 204 -8.62 -0.44 -23.70
C ASP A 204 -7.95 -0.33 -22.31
N PHE A 205 -6.80 0.34 -22.22
CA PHE A 205 -6.06 0.49 -20.98
C PHE A 205 -6.94 1.00 -19.84
N THR A 206 -6.93 0.25 -18.75
CA THR A 206 -7.50 0.64 -17.47
C THR A 206 -6.36 0.58 -16.48
N GLY A 207 -6.25 1.56 -15.59
CA GLY A 207 -5.13 1.64 -14.65
C GLY A 207 -4.69 3.05 -14.33
N LEU A 208 -3.45 3.16 -13.87
CA LEU A 208 -2.82 4.41 -13.44
C LEU A 208 -1.71 4.79 -14.42
N GLU A 209 -1.76 6.00 -14.94
CA GLU A 209 -0.65 6.66 -15.63
C GLU A 209 0.03 7.61 -14.64
N LEU A 210 1.34 7.49 -14.47
CA LEU A 210 2.15 8.46 -13.74
C LEU A 210 3.02 9.23 -14.74
N SER A 211 2.98 10.56 -14.69
CA SER A 211 3.70 11.45 -15.60
C SER A 211 4.27 12.64 -14.83
N ALA A 212 5.11 13.44 -15.50
CA ALA A 212 5.59 14.72 -14.97
C ALA A 212 4.46 15.72 -14.62
N THR A 213 3.27 15.55 -15.20
CA THR A 213 2.10 16.42 -14.92
C THR A 213 1.26 15.95 -13.73
N GLY A 214 1.51 14.72 -13.26
CA GLY A 214 0.76 14.09 -12.18
C GLY A 214 0.29 12.68 -12.54
N ALA A 215 -0.69 12.19 -11.79
CA ALA A 215 -1.29 10.89 -11.99
C ALA A 215 -2.63 11.00 -12.73
N ARG A 216 -2.90 10.09 -13.65
CA ARG A 216 -4.19 9.97 -14.34
C ARG A 216 -4.73 8.56 -14.20
N TYR A 217 -5.99 8.47 -13.80
CA TYR A 217 -6.70 7.21 -13.79
C TYR A 217 -7.46 7.03 -15.10
N HIS A 218 -7.31 5.84 -15.68
CA HIS A 218 -7.89 5.46 -16.96
C HIS A 218 -8.90 4.33 -16.81
N ARG A 219 -9.93 4.37 -17.64
CA ARG A 219 -10.91 3.29 -17.81
C ARG A 219 -11.18 3.10 -19.30
N ALA A 220 -10.93 1.89 -19.81
CA ALA A 220 -11.13 1.54 -21.22
C ALA A 220 -10.52 2.58 -22.19
N GLY A 221 -9.27 2.99 -21.92
CA GLY A 221 -8.51 3.95 -22.72
C GLY A 221 -8.82 5.42 -22.48
N ASN A 222 -9.81 5.74 -21.64
CA ASN A 222 -10.22 7.13 -21.39
C ASN A 222 -9.79 7.58 -19.98
N PRO A 223 -9.08 8.72 -19.84
CA PRO A 223 -8.79 9.29 -18.54
C PRO A 223 -10.07 9.87 -17.94
N TYR A 224 -10.35 9.53 -16.67
CA TYR A 224 -11.56 10.02 -15.96
C TYR A 224 -11.26 10.83 -14.70
N LEU A 225 -10.03 10.75 -14.18
CA LEU A 225 -9.60 11.47 -13.00
C LEU A 225 -8.12 11.86 -13.14
N HIS A 226 -7.80 13.11 -12.79
CA HIS A 226 -6.46 13.65 -12.77
C HIS A 226 -6.08 14.10 -11.35
N LEU A 227 -4.87 13.70 -10.92
CA LEU A 227 -4.24 14.19 -9.71
C LEU A 227 -3.01 15.00 -10.13
N PRO A 228 -3.00 16.33 -9.93
CA PRO A 228 -1.87 17.16 -10.31
C PRO A 228 -0.59 16.71 -9.59
N HIS A 229 0.56 16.84 -10.27
CA HIS A 229 1.85 16.55 -9.63
C HIS A 229 2.04 17.42 -8.38
N PRO A 230 2.37 16.84 -7.23
CA PRO A 230 2.45 17.59 -5.97
C PRO A 230 3.68 18.50 -5.83
N GLY A 231 4.51 18.66 -6.86
CA GLY A 231 5.74 19.47 -6.83
C GLY A 231 7.02 18.64 -6.68
N GLU A 232 8.05 19.20 -6.04
CA GLU A 232 9.45 18.71 -6.05
C GLU A 232 9.68 17.32 -5.42
N HIS A 233 8.73 16.81 -4.64
CA HIS A 233 8.91 15.60 -3.83
C HIS A 233 8.44 14.29 -4.50
N ALA A 234 7.68 14.37 -5.60
CA ALA A 234 7.26 13.18 -6.33
C ALA A 234 8.26 12.83 -7.46
N PRO A 235 8.50 11.53 -7.72
CA PRO A 235 9.42 11.10 -8.75
C PRO A 235 8.92 11.53 -10.13
N VAL A 236 9.60 12.52 -10.71
CA VAL A 236 9.34 12.94 -12.08
C VAL A 236 10.03 11.95 -13.01
N SER A 237 9.27 11.00 -13.55
CA SER A 237 9.74 10.24 -14.70
C SER A 237 9.57 11.09 -15.96
N PRO A 238 10.62 11.27 -16.78
CA PRO A 238 10.52 12.01 -18.04
C PRO A 238 9.56 11.32 -19.03
N THR A 239 9.38 10.00 -18.88
CA THR A 239 8.48 9.18 -19.69
C THR A 239 7.31 8.71 -18.82
N PRO A 240 6.06 8.76 -19.31
CA PRO A 240 4.93 8.27 -18.54
C PRO A 240 5.08 6.77 -18.23
N SER A 241 4.77 6.40 -16.99
CA SER A 241 4.74 5.01 -16.52
C SER A 241 3.30 4.57 -16.35
N PHE A 242 2.95 3.42 -16.91
CA PHE A 242 1.58 2.89 -16.89
C PHE A 242 1.50 1.64 -16.04
N PHE A 243 0.59 1.62 -15.08
CA PHE A 243 0.39 0.54 -14.13
C PHE A 243 -1.00 -0.05 -14.34
N VAL A 244 -1.07 -1.36 -14.59
CA VAL A 244 -2.35 -2.06 -14.73
C VAL A 244 -2.94 -2.36 -13.36
N PRO A 245 -4.26 -2.36 -13.19
CA PRO A 245 -4.91 -2.73 -11.95
C PRO A 245 -4.44 -4.12 -11.52
N GLY A 246 -4.00 -4.22 -10.26
CA GLY A 246 -3.46 -5.43 -9.64
C GLY A 246 -4.15 -6.71 -10.12
N LEU A 247 -3.45 -7.56 -10.89
CA LEU A 247 -3.87 -8.90 -11.37
C LEU A 247 -5.24 -9.04 -12.07
N TYR A 248 -6.02 -7.96 -12.21
CA TYR A 248 -7.35 -7.95 -12.82
C TYR A 248 -7.30 -8.34 -14.30
N ALA A 249 -6.15 -8.18 -14.95
CA ALA A 249 -5.94 -8.55 -16.35
C ALA A 249 -5.49 -10.01 -16.57
N LEU A 250 -5.08 -10.76 -15.53
CA LEU A 250 -4.53 -12.12 -15.75
C LEU A 250 -5.14 -13.24 -14.91
N CYS A 251 -5.60 -13.05 -13.67
CA CYS A 251 -6.19 -14.14 -12.87
C CYS A 251 -7.05 -13.59 -11.72
N GLN A 252 -8.20 -14.22 -11.47
CA GLN A 252 -9.34 -13.80 -10.62
C GLN A 252 -9.08 -13.63 -9.10
N SER A 253 -7.85 -13.38 -8.65
CA SER A 253 -7.58 -13.15 -7.23
C SER A 253 -6.35 -12.27 -7.02
N VAL A 254 -6.54 -11.18 -6.28
CA VAL A 254 -5.43 -10.44 -5.67
C VAL A 254 -4.71 -11.36 -4.68
N PRO A 255 -3.38 -11.54 -4.77
CA PRO A 255 -2.63 -12.31 -3.80
C PRO A 255 -2.76 -11.64 -2.44
N SER A 256 -3.33 -12.37 -1.49
CA SER A 256 -3.54 -11.86 -0.13
C SER A 256 -2.21 -11.84 0.60
N LEU A 257 -1.83 -10.69 1.13
CA LEU A 257 -0.65 -10.57 1.98
C LEU A 257 -0.95 -11.21 3.33
N THR A 258 -0.19 -12.25 3.66
CA THR A 258 -0.25 -12.89 4.96
C THR A 258 0.34 -11.96 6.03
N LEU A 259 -0.40 -11.77 7.12
CA LEU A 259 0.12 -11.02 8.26
C LEU A 259 1.30 -11.78 8.89
N PRO A 260 2.44 -11.13 9.16
CA PRO A 260 3.57 -11.77 9.85
C PRO A 260 3.09 -12.27 11.22
N THR A 261 3.54 -13.45 11.66
CA THR A 261 3.19 -13.99 13.00
C THR A 261 4.31 -13.83 14.01
N GLU A 262 5.45 -13.33 13.55
CA GLU A 262 6.66 -13.18 14.35
C GLU A 262 6.51 -12.06 15.40
N PRO A 263 7.22 -12.17 16.54
CA PRO A 263 7.26 -11.10 17.52
C PRO A 263 8.06 -9.89 16.99
N PRO A 264 7.85 -8.68 17.57
CA PRO A 264 8.67 -7.51 17.28
C PRO A 264 10.17 -7.80 17.42
N GLY A 265 10.99 -7.34 16.46
CA GLY A 265 12.44 -7.50 16.50
C GLY A 265 12.94 -8.87 16.07
N TRP A 266 12.08 -9.78 15.59
CA TRP A 266 12.49 -11.07 15.06
C TRP A 266 13.50 -10.92 13.90
N GLU A 267 13.30 -9.93 13.03
CA GLU A 267 14.20 -9.58 11.93
C GLU A 267 15.63 -9.19 12.39
N ARG A 268 15.77 -8.78 13.65
CA ARG A 268 17.07 -8.41 14.25
C ARG A 268 17.76 -9.58 14.95
N LEU A 269 17.13 -10.75 14.99
CA LEU A 269 17.75 -11.95 15.56
C LEU A 269 19.00 -12.33 14.75
N ARG A 270 20.01 -12.79 15.47
CA ARG A 270 21.25 -13.29 14.89
C ARG A 270 21.34 -14.79 15.10
N TYR A 271 21.85 -15.48 14.08
CA TYR A 271 22.05 -16.91 14.11
C TYR A 271 23.53 -17.24 13.99
N GLY A 272 23.96 -18.19 14.81
CA GLY A 272 25.31 -18.73 14.75
C GLY A 272 25.28 -20.14 14.19
N LEU A 273 26.29 -20.49 13.39
CA LEU A 273 26.46 -21.86 12.91
C LEU A 273 26.78 -22.81 14.06
N THR A 274 26.07 -23.93 14.11
CA THR A 274 26.46 -25.07 14.93
C THR A 274 27.65 -25.81 14.31
N LEU A 275 28.21 -26.81 15.00
CA LEU A 275 29.22 -27.68 14.41
C LEU A 275 28.70 -28.35 13.13
N ARG A 276 27.46 -28.85 13.17
CA ARG A 276 26.76 -29.44 12.02
C ARG A 276 26.60 -28.44 10.88
N GLY A 277 26.28 -27.17 11.18
CA GLY A 277 26.22 -26.11 10.17
C GLY A 277 27.57 -25.86 9.50
N ARG A 278 28.66 -25.80 10.28
CA ARG A 278 30.01 -25.63 9.74
C ARG A 278 30.43 -26.80 8.84
N ASP A 279 30.11 -28.03 9.24
CA ASP A 279 30.40 -29.23 8.45
C ASP A 279 29.60 -29.28 7.15
N ALA A 280 28.36 -28.77 7.15
CA ALA A 280 27.51 -28.67 5.95
C ALA A 280 28.05 -27.69 4.90
N LEU A 281 28.93 -26.76 5.30
CA LEU A 281 29.64 -25.86 4.38
C LEU A 281 30.96 -26.41 3.86
N ASN A 282 31.45 -27.51 4.43
CA ASN A 282 32.71 -28.12 4.00
C ASN A 282 32.46 -29.06 2.80
N PRO A 283 32.91 -28.72 1.58
CA PRO A 283 32.58 -29.49 0.37
C PRO A 283 33.10 -30.92 0.37
N MET A 284 34.03 -31.26 1.29
CA MET A 284 34.60 -32.59 1.42
C MET A 284 33.76 -33.54 2.30
N THR A 285 32.66 -33.08 2.90
CA THR A 285 31.84 -33.89 3.82
C THR A 285 30.62 -34.48 3.11
N GLU A 286 30.20 -35.69 3.52
CA GLU A 286 28.92 -36.26 3.09
C GLU A 286 27.72 -35.38 3.48
N LEU A 287 27.85 -34.68 4.61
CA LEU A 287 26.83 -33.76 5.09
C LEU A 287 26.64 -32.58 4.12
N SER A 288 27.73 -32.03 3.55
CA SER A 288 27.64 -30.97 2.54
C SER A 288 26.92 -31.43 1.27
N MET A 289 27.16 -32.66 0.83
CA MET A 289 26.47 -33.21 -0.35
C MET A 289 24.97 -33.41 -0.09
N ARG A 290 24.60 -33.96 1.07
CA ARG A 290 23.18 -34.11 1.48
C ARG A 290 22.50 -32.76 1.65
N PHE A 291 23.18 -31.83 2.32
CA PHE A 291 22.69 -30.48 2.54
C PHE A 291 22.41 -29.76 1.22
N GLN A 292 23.33 -29.85 0.25
CA GLN A 292 23.14 -29.28 -1.08
C GLN A 292 21.97 -29.93 -1.83
N GLY A 293 21.75 -31.24 -1.65
CA GLY A 293 20.57 -31.93 -2.21
C GLY A 293 19.24 -31.47 -1.60
N GLU A 294 19.21 -31.18 -0.30
CA GLU A 294 17.97 -30.86 0.42
C GLU A 294 17.61 -29.38 0.44
N PHE A 295 18.61 -28.50 0.57
CA PHE A 295 18.42 -27.04 0.71
C PHE A 295 18.88 -26.25 -0.52
N GLY A 296 19.55 -26.92 -1.47
CA GLY A 296 20.01 -26.31 -2.71
C GLY A 296 21.01 -25.16 -2.51
N ARG A 297 21.10 -24.31 -3.54
CA ARG A 297 22.00 -23.14 -3.52
C ARG A 297 21.52 -22.06 -2.55
N ALA A 298 20.21 -21.89 -2.39
CA ALA A 298 19.62 -20.87 -1.53
C ALA A 298 19.97 -21.12 -0.06
N GLY A 299 19.75 -22.35 0.45
CA GLY A 299 20.08 -22.64 1.84
C GLY A 299 21.60 -22.66 2.12
N ARG A 300 22.44 -23.00 1.13
CA ARG A 300 23.90 -22.86 1.28
C ARG A 300 24.32 -21.41 1.44
N ARG A 301 23.80 -20.51 0.58
CA ARG A 301 24.07 -19.08 0.71
C ARG A 301 23.55 -18.52 2.03
N ALA A 302 22.38 -18.99 2.50
CA ALA A 302 21.85 -18.61 3.80
C ALA A 302 22.80 -19.01 4.94
N LEU A 303 23.31 -20.25 4.91
CA LEU A 303 24.30 -20.70 5.90
C LEU A 303 25.61 -19.91 5.85
N GLU A 304 26.08 -19.56 4.65
CA GLU A 304 27.25 -18.69 4.45
C GLU A 304 27.01 -17.28 5.02
N GLY A 305 25.79 -16.74 4.88
CA GLY A 305 25.38 -15.47 5.48
C GLY A 305 25.42 -15.48 7.01
N PHE A 306 24.89 -16.53 7.65
CA PHE A 306 24.92 -16.69 9.11
C PHE A 306 26.33 -16.93 9.68
N ARG A 307 27.31 -17.27 8.84
CA ARG A 307 28.72 -17.30 9.26
C ARG A 307 29.28 -15.90 9.52
N GLY A 308 28.70 -14.85 8.91
CA GLY A 308 29.19 -13.48 8.94
C GLY A 308 28.59 -12.59 10.03
N ASP A 309 27.95 -13.16 11.07
CA ASP A 309 27.26 -12.44 12.16
C ASP A 309 26.13 -11.48 11.70
N LEU A 310 25.60 -11.69 10.49
CA LEU A 310 24.46 -10.94 9.97
C LEU A 310 23.18 -11.23 10.79
N ASN A 311 22.36 -10.22 10.98
CA ASN A 311 20.99 -10.40 11.44
C ASN A 311 20.08 -10.92 10.29
N LEU A 312 18.84 -11.32 10.60
CA LEU A 312 17.94 -11.90 9.59
C LEU A 312 17.59 -10.91 8.47
N GLU A 313 17.40 -9.62 8.77
CA GLU A 313 17.14 -8.57 7.76
C GLU A 313 18.34 -8.44 6.81
N GLU A 314 19.54 -8.29 7.35
CA GLU A 314 20.79 -8.20 6.59
C GLU A 314 21.06 -9.46 5.75
N ALA A 315 20.75 -10.63 6.29
CA ALA A 315 20.86 -11.89 5.58
C ALA A 315 19.86 -11.98 4.43
N ALA A 316 18.61 -11.54 4.62
CA ALA A 316 17.60 -11.52 3.56
C ALA A 316 18.03 -10.62 2.40
N ASP A 317 18.51 -9.41 2.70
CA ASP A 317 18.99 -8.45 1.72
C ASP A 317 20.20 -8.98 0.95
N ALA A 318 21.18 -9.55 1.63
CA ALA A 318 22.37 -10.15 1.01
C ALA A 318 22.00 -11.30 0.05
N LEU A 319 20.93 -12.03 0.36
CA LEU A 319 20.44 -13.15 -0.43
C LEU A 319 19.45 -12.73 -1.53
N LYS A 320 18.98 -11.47 -1.50
CA LYS A 320 17.87 -10.98 -2.33
C LYS A 320 16.63 -11.86 -2.19
N LEU A 321 16.32 -12.27 -0.96
CA LEU A 321 15.14 -13.06 -0.61
C LEU A 321 14.17 -12.22 0.21
N ASP A 322 12.88 -12.49 0.07
CA ASP A 322 11.91 -11.93 0.99
C ASP A 322 12.11 -12.52 2.39
N LEU A 323 11.94 -11.69 3.42
CA LEU A 323 12.13 -12.11 4.81
C LEU A 323 11.20 -13.29 5.20
N SER A 324 10.03 -13.39 4.58
CA SER A 324 9.07 -14.50 4.74
C SER A 324 9.58 -15.82 4.13
N GLU A 325 10.30 -15.75 3.01
CA GLU A 325 10.96 -16.92 2.40
C GLU A 325 12.16 -17.35 3.23
N LEU A 326 12.92 -16.38 3.74
CA LEU A 326 14.03 -16.63 4.65
C LEU A 326 13.55 -17.29 5.94
N LYS A 327 12.41 -16.87 6.50
CA LYS A 327 11.80 -17.49 7.69
C LYS A 327 11.65 -19.00 7.55
N THR A 328 10.98 -19.44 6.49
CA THR A 328 10.74 -20.87 6.24
C THR A 328 12.06 -21.64 6.15
N THR A 329 13.08 -21.02 5.57
CA THR A 329 14.43 -21.59 5.47
C THR A 329 15.10 -21.67 6.84
N VAL A 330 15.05 -20.59 7.63
CA VAL A 330 15.63 -20.50 8.99
C VAL A 330 15.01 -21.52 9.93
N GLU A 331 13.68 -21.64 9.96
CA GLU A 331 12.98 -22.61 10.81
C GLU A 331 13.40 -24.04 10.49
N ARG A 332 13.56 -24.38 9.20
CA ARG A 332 14.06 -25.70 8.79
C ARG A 332 15.52 -25.92 9.17
N LEU A 333 16.38 -24.92 9.00
CA LEU A 333 17.80 -25.00 9.37
C LEU A 333 17.99 -25.15 10.88
N GLU A 334 17.19 -24.44 11.67
CA GLU A 334 17.17 -24.53 13.13
C GLU A 334 16.65 -25.89 13.59
N ALA A 335 15.53 -26.36 13.03
CA ALA A 335 14.95 -27.67 13.36
C ALA A 335 15.91 -28.84 13.07
N GLN A 336 16.76 -28.72 12.04
CA GLN A 336 17.77 -29.71 11.72
C GLN A 336 19.11 -29.49 12.45
N GLY A 337 19.20 -28.44 13.26
CA GLY A 337 20.34 -28.14 14.10
C GLY A 337 21.56 -27.61 13.35
N PHE A 338 21.39 -27.00 12.17
CA PHE A 338 22.49 -26.34 11.45
C PHE A 338 22.81 -24.95 12.00
N ILE A 339 21.81 -24.27 12.52
CA ILE A 339 21.92 -22.93 13.11
C ILE A 339 21.30 -22.91 14.50
N ARG A 340 21.68 -21.93 15.31
CA ARG A 340 21.05 -21.63 16.61
C ARG A 340 20.99 -20.12 16.83
N PRO A 341 19.96 -19.60 17.51
CA PRO A 341 19.93 -18.20 17.88
C PRO A 341 21.12 -17.86 18.79
N VAL A 342 21.80 -16.76 18.49
CA VAL A 342 22.81 -16.19 19.38
C VAL A 342 22.08 -15.30 20.36
N SER A 343 22.14 -15.61 21.66
CA SER A 343 21.58 -14.72 22.66
C SER A 343 22.27 -13.36 22.56
N ASN A 344 21.52 -12.30 22.23
CA ASN A 344 22.04 -10.94 22.35
C ASN A 344 22.55 -10.74 23.79
N PRO A 345 23.75 -10.17 24.00
CA PRO A 345 24.10 -9.73 25.34
C PRO A 345 23.01 -8.76 25.80
N SER A 346 22.42 -9.02 26.97
CA SER A 346 21.48 -8.10 27.61
C SER A 346 22.08 -6.70 27.58
N PRO A 347 21.31 -5.63 27.34
CA PRO A 347 21.79 -4.29 27.58
C PRO A 347 22.21 -4.25 29.05
N THR A 348 23.51 -4.12 29.29
CA THR A 348 24.05 -3.94 30.64
C THR A 348 23.26 -2.81 31.31
N PRO A 349 22.61 -3.06 32.46
CA PRO A 349 21.96 -1.99 33.20
C PRO A 349 23.02 -0.94 33.51
N GLY A 350 22.71 0.31 33.17
CA GLY A 350 23.61 1.46 33.25
C GLY A 350 24.43 1.43 34.53
N GLY A 351 25.75 1.33 34.36
CA GLY A 351 26.70 1.60 35.42
C GLY A 351 26.55 3.06 35.82
N TYR A 352 25.94 3.27 36.99
CA TYR A 352 26.11 4.51 37.74
C TYR A 352 27.61 4.75 37.92
N THR A 353 28.13 5.77 37.24
CA THR A 353 29.36 6.43 37.65
C THR A 353 28.95 7.66 38.46
N ARG A 354 29.57 7.77 39.63
CA ARG A 354 29.34 8.77 40.67
C ARG A 354 29.71 10.17 40.25
#